data_AF-A0A084T4L6-F1
#
_entry.id   AF-A0A084T4L6-F1
#
_cell.length_a   1.000
_cell.length_b   1.000
_cell.length_c   1.000
_cell.angle_alpha   90.00
_cell.angle_beta   90.00
_cell.angle_gamma   90.00
#
_symmetry.space_group_name_H-M   'P 1'
#
loop_
_entity.id
_entity.type
_entity.pdbx_description
1 polymer ?
#
loop_
_entity_poly.entity_id
_entity_poly.type
_entity_poly.pdbx_seq_one_letter_code
_entity_poly.pdbx_strand_id
1 'polypeptide(L)' 'MAFELISHVGLTEQLQVIDIAFDDELFSRYGVTIPVVKSEQSEINWPFDLSQLKQWLTANGITYHS' A
#
# COMPACT_ATOMS: atom_id res chain seq x y z
N MET A 1 -7.86 -7.32 5.47
CA MET A 1 -7.62 -5.85 5.38
C MET A 1 -6.30 -5.60 4.63
N ALA A 2 -6.06 -4.40 4.07
CA ALA A 2 -4.84 -4.11 3.28
C ALA A 2 -3.55 -4.48 4.02
N PHE A 3 -3.45 -4.12 5.30
CA PHE A 3 -2.30 -4.43 6.14
C PHE A 3 -2.02 -5.94 6.26
N GLU A 4 -3.06 -6.77 6.38
CA GLU A 4 -2.89 -8.23 6.47
C GLU A 4 -2.29 -8.80 5.18
N LEU A 5 -2.69 -8.29 4.01
CA LEU A 5 -2.10 -8.73 2.74
C LEU A 5 -0.62 -8.36 2.63
N ILE A 6 -0.24 -7.18 3.13
CA ILE A 6 1.17 -6.75 3.20
C ILE A 6 1.97 -7.65 4.16
N SER A 7 1.36 -8.06 5.29
CA SER A 7 1.98 -9.01 6.21
C SER A 7 2.19 -10.39 5.57
N HIS A 8 1.27 -10.85 4.72
CA HIS A 8 1.39 -12.14 4.02
C HIS A 8 2.52 -12.17 2.98
N VAL A 9 3.00 -11.01 2.52
CA VAL A 9 4.14 -10.92 1.58
C VAL A 9 5.45 -10.53 2.28
N GLY A 10 5.47 -10.54 3.63
CA GLY A 10 6.69 -10.29 4.41
C GLY A 10 7.23 -8.87 4.28
N LEU A 11 6.40 -7.90 3.89
CA LEU A 11 6.82 -6.50 3.69
C LEU A 11 6.53 -5.58 4.87
N THR A 12 6.07 -6.13 6.00
CA THR A 12 5.74 -5.36 7.21
C THR A 12 6.91 -4.53 7.75
N GLU A 13 8.15 -5.02 7.61
CA GLU A 13 9.34 -4.29 8.06
C GLU A 13 9.72 -3.11 7.14
N GLN A 14 9.31 -3.17 5.87
CA GLN A 14 9.56 -2.12 4.88
C GLN A 14 8.37 -1.16 4.75
N LEU A 15 7.28 -1.42 5.48
CA LEU A 15 6.07 -0.63 5.42
C LEU A 15 6.18 0.59 6.32
N GLN A 16 6.04 1.77 5.73
CA GLN A 16 5.83 3.01 6.48
C GLN A 16 4.33 3.34 6.52
N VAL A 17 3.74 3.27 7.70
CA VAL A 17 2.36 3.72 7.91
C VAL A 17 2.37 5.23 8.15
N ILE A 18 1.62 5.96 7.34
CA ILE A 18 1.47 7.42 7.43
C ILE A 18 0.04 7.72 7.81
N ASP A 19 -0.15 8.43 8.93
CA ASP A 19 -1.44 9.01 9.28
C ASP A 19 -1.61 10.33 8.52
N ILE A 20 -2.68 10.41 7.72
CA ILE A 20 -2.97 11.56 6.87
C ILE A 20 -3.91 12.56 7.54
N ALA A 21 -4.40 12.29 8.75
CA ALA A 21 -5.43 13.11 9.41
C ALA A 21 -5.03 14.58 9.63
N PHE A 22 -3.73 14.87 9.69
CA PHE A 22 -3.18 16.22 9.90
C PHE A 22 -2.43 16.79 8.70
N ASP A 23 -2.42 16.07 7.57
CA ASP A 23 -1.80 16.51 6.33
C ASP A 23 -2.90 16.84 5.33
N ASP A 24 -3.17 18.14 5.13
CA ASP A 24 -4.29 18.61 4.31
C ASP A 24 -4.19 18.13 2.85
N GLU A 25 -2.97 18.00 2.29
CA GLU A 25 -2.79 17.51 0.92
C GLU A 25 -3.10 16.01 0.82
N LEU A 26 -2.58 15.21 1.75
CA LEU A 26 -2.85 13.77 1.79
C LEU A 26 -4.30 13.48 2.17
N PHE A 27 -4.88 14.24 3.11
CA PHE A 27 -6.28 14.13 3.51
C PHE A 27 -7.22 14.47 2.34
N SER A 28 -6.95 15.55 1.61
CA SER A 28 -7.74 15.91 0.44
C SER A 28 -7.64 14.86 -0.67
N ARG A 29 -6.48 14.18 -0.80
CA ARG A 29 -6.24 13.19 -1.84
C ARG A 29 -6.77 11.80 -1.51
N TYR A 30 -6.60 11.36 -0.26
CA TYR A 30 -6.83 9.98 0.15
C TYR A 30 -7.90 9.83 1.25
N GLY A 31 -8.44 10.91 1.81
CA GLY A 31 -9.37 10.86 2.95
C GLY A 31 -10.63 10.01 2.73
N VAL A 32 -10.98 9.69 1.49
CA VAL A 32 -12.10 8.81 1.11
C VAL A 32 -11.68 7.44 0.55
N THR A 33 -10.40 7.27 0.20
CA THR A 33 -9.86 6.06 -0.45
C THR A 33 -8.87 5.28 0.41
N ILE A 34 -8.52 5.77 1.62
CA ILE A 34 -7.70 5.00 2.55
C ILE A 34 -8.39 3.66 2.92
N PRO A 35 -7.64 2.55 2.97
CA PRO A 35 -6.17 2.47 2.88
C PRO A 35 -5.63 2.46 1.43
N VAL A 36 -4.53 3.19 1.21
CA VAL A 36 -3.79 3.23 -0.06
C VAL A 36 -2.35 2.78 0.18
N VAL A 37 -1.83 1.91 -0.68
CA VAL A 37 -0.42 1.50 -0.66
C VAL A 37 0.30 2.21 -1.79
N LYS A 38 1.37 2.92 -1.48
CA LYS A 38 2.13 3.73 -2.43
C LYS A 38 3.60 3.30 -2.46
N SER A 39 4.13 3.20 -3.67
CA SER A 39 5.57 3.11 -4.00
C SER A 39 6.04 4.44 -4.60
N GLU A 40 7.33 4.59 -4.87
CA GLU A 40 7.90 5.83 -5.42
C GLU A 40 7.19 6.33 -6.69
N GLN A 41 6.72 5.40 -7.54
CA GLN A 41 6.18 5.72 -8.86
C GLN A 41 4.74 5.26 -9.08
N SER A 42 4.13 4.55 -8.13
CA SER A 42 2.81 3.94 -8.31
C SER A 42 2.05 3.86 -6.99
N GLU A 43 0.74 3.70 -7.07
CA GLU A 43 -0.12 3.44 -5.93
C GLU A 43 -1.18 2.40 -6.30
N ILE A 44 -1.62 1.64 -5.31
CA ILE A 44 -2.73 0.71 -5.41
C ILE A 44 -3.74 1.05 -4.30
N ASN A 45 -4.97 1.32 -4.73
CA ASN A 45 -6.07 1.68 -3.84
C ASN A 45 -6.79 0.42 -3.38
N TRP A 46 -7.17 0.38 -2.11
CA TRP A 46 -8.08 -0.66 -1.63
C TRP A 46 -9.47 -0.53 -2.30
N PRO A 47 -10.19 -1.63 -2.58
CA PRO A 47 -9.83 -3.03 -2.31
C PRO A 47 -8.95 -3.67 -3.38
N PHE A 48 -8.03 -4.52 -2.93
CA PHE A 48 -7.26 -5.42 -3.80
C PHE A 48 -7.07 -6.78 -3.11
N ASP A 49 -6.85 -7.82 -3.89
CA ASP A 49 -6.50 -9.16 -3.40
C ASP A 49 -4.98 -9.39 -3.38
N LEU A 50 -4.57 -10.57 -2.89
CA LEU A 50 -3.15 -10.94 -2.79
C LEU A 50 -2.48 -11.06 -4.16
N SER A 51 -3.20 -11.48 -5.20
CA SER A 51 -2.67 -11.61 -6.56
C SER A 51 -2.40 -10.24 -7.17
N GLN A 52 -3.36 -9.33 -7.04
CA GLN A 52 -3.23 -7.92 -7.46
C GLN A 52 -2.09 -7.22 -6.72
N LEU A 53 -1.96 -7.44 -5.42
CA LEU A 53 -0.84 -6.91 -4.64
C LEU A 53 0.50 -7.45 -5.15
N LYS A 54 0.64 -8.76 -5.32
CA LYS A 54 1.88 -9.39 -5.82
C LYS A 54 2.26 -8.88 -7.21
N GLN A 55 1.29 -8.75 -8.12
CA GLN A 55 1.51 -8.19 -9.46
C GLN A 55 1.99 -6.74 -9.38
N TRP A 56 1.34 -5.92 -8.55
CA TRP A 56 1.73 -4.53 -8.35
C TRP A 56 3.14 -4.41 -7.76
N LEU A 57 3.48 -5.22 -6.76
CA LEU A 57 4.83 -5.25 -6.18
C LEU A 57 5.89 -5.62 -7.23
N THR A 58 5.64 -6.67 -8.01
CA THR A 58 6.53 -7.07 -9.11
C THR A 58 6.68 -5.98 -10.17
N ALA A 59 5.59 -5.32 -10.56
CA ALA A 59 5.61 -4.22 -11.53
C ALA A 59 6.42 -3.01 -11.03
N ASN A 60 6.47 -2.81 -9.71
CA ASN A 60 7.25 -1.76 -9.06
C ASN A 60 8.66 -2.22 -8.64
N GLY A 61 9.08 -3.44 -8.96
CA GLY A 61 10.41 -3.96 -8.60
C GLY A 61 10.60 -4.21 -7.10
N ILE A 62 9.53 -4.27 -6.31
CA ILE A 62 9.60 -4.49 -4.87
C ILE A 62 9.77 -5.99 -4.61
N THR A 63 10.86 -6.35 -3.95
CA THR A 63 11.13 -7.74 -3.58
C THR A 63 10.35 -8.09 -2.33
N TYR A 64 9.54 -9.14 -2.40
CA TYR A 64 8.74 -9.65 -1.28
C TYR A 64 8.99 -11.13 -1.06
N HIS A 65 8.85 -11.58 0.18
CA HIS A 65 9.03 -12.98 0.56
C HIS A 65 7.65 -13.62 0.75
N SER A 66 7.33 -14.66 -0.04
CA SER A 66 6.12 -15.48 0.17
C SER A 66 6.34 -16.55 1.22
#